data_AF-A0A0Q9Q5E2-F1
#
_entry.id   AF-A0A0Q9Q5E2-F1
#
_cell.length_a   1.000
_cell.length_b   1.000
_cell.length_c   1.000
_cell.angle_alpha   90.00
_cell.angle_beta   90.00
_cell.angle_gamma   90.00
#
_symmetry.space_group_name_H-M   'P 1'
#
loop_
_entity.id
_entity.type
_entity.pdbx_description
1 polymer ?
#
loop_
_entity_poly.entity_id
_entity_poly.type
_entity_poly.pdbx_seq_one_letter_code
_entity_poly.pdbx_strand_id
1 'polypeptide(L)'
;MAYDPQVVDATIVSDNKKNGLFEVVVSLKDRNKCRLFFERDAETGIGRVTDLNRLMKEPCPICRKDYLCNCLDRYKHSIADQALTFIK
;
A
#
# COMPACT_ATOMS: atom_id res chain seq x y z
N MET A 1 -4.93 13.17 17.91
CA MET A 1 -3.87 12.27 17.41
C MET A 1 -4.11 12.08 15.92
N ALA A 2 -3.15 12.48 15.08
CA ALA A 2 -3.20 12.17 13.65
C ALA A 2 -2.84 10.69 13.46
N TYR A 3 -3.53 10.00 12.56
CA TYR A 3 -3.19 8.63 12.19
C TYR A 3 -1.86 8.66 11.42
N ASP A 4 -0.89 7.86 11.85
CA ASP A 4 0.45 7.75 11.24
C ASP A 4 0.73 6.29 10.89
N PRO A 5 0.57 5.87 9.63
CA PRO A 5 0.77 4.49 9.23
C PRO A 5 2.26 4.12 9.18
N GLN A 6 2.60 3.06 9.91
CA GLN A 6 3.96 2.49 9.93
C GLN A 6 3.94 1.10 9.29
N VAL A 7 4.75 0.91 8.24
CA VAL A 7 4.95 -0.39 7.59
C VAL A 7 5.85 -1.26 8.44
N VAL A 8 5.41 -2.49 8.71
CA VAL A 8 6.21 -3.50 9.44
C VAL A 8 6.67 -4.64 8.54
N ASP A 9 5.94 -4.89 7.45
CA ASP A 9 6.27 -5.94 6.48
C ASP A 9 5.68 -5.57 5.11
N ALA A 10 6.40 -5.90 4.05
CA ALA A 10 5.93 -5.72 2.67
C ALA A 10 6.38 -6.89 1.80
N THR A 11 5.45 -7.49 1.07
CA THR A 11 5.70 -8.64 0.20
C THR A 11 5.14 -8.38 -1.19
N ILE A 12 5.94 -8.60 -2.23
CA ILE A 12 5.45 -8.60 -3.61
C ILE A 12 4.60 -9.86 -3.82
N VAL A 13 3.33 -9.69 -4.17
CA VAL A 13 2.40 -10.81 -4.41
C VAL A 13 2.13 -11.08 -5.88
N SER A 14 2.35 -10.08 -6.74
CA SER A 14 2.17 -10.19 -8.18
C SER A 14 3.19 -9.29 -8.86
N ASP A 15 3.88 -9.82 -9.88
CA ASP A 15 4.82 -9.05 -10.69
C ASP A 15 4.58 -9.39 -12.17
N ASN A 16 3.97 -8.45 -12.88
CA ASN A 16 3.73 -8.57 -14.31
C ASN A 16 4.76 -7.74 -15.08
N LYS A 17 5.89 -8.37 -15.38
CA LYS A 17 7.01 -7.77 -16.13
C LYS A 17 6.63 -7.28 -17.53
N LYS A 18 5.57 -7.83 -18.15
CA LYS A 18 5.14 -7.42 -19.49
C LYS A 18 4.46 -6.06 -19.51
N ASN A 19 3.69 -5.76 -18.46
CA ASN A 19 2.93 -4.53 -18.35
C ASN A 19 3.59 -3.52 -17.39
N GLY A 20 4.71 -3.89 -16.75
CA GLY A 20 5.36 -3.07 -15.74
C GLY A 20 4.59 -2.96 -14.42
N LEU A 21 3.49 -3.71 -14.24
CA LEU A 21 2.67 -3.62 -13.04
C LEU A 21 3.10 -4.63 -11.99
N PHE A 22 3.21 -4.21 -10.74
CA PHE A 22 3.43 -5.12 -9.62
C PHE A 22 2.55 -4.74 -8.42
N GLU A 23 2.17 -5.75 -7.64
CA GLU A 23 1.33 -5.60 -6.47
C GLU A 23 2.13 -5.98 -5.24
N VAL A 24 1.98 -5.16 -4.20
CA VAL A 24 2.62 -5.36 -2.92
C VAL A 24 1.55 -5.45 -1.85
N VAL A 25 1.56 -6.52 -1.07
CA VAL A 25 0.80 -6.58 0.17
C VAL A 25 1.66 -6.06 1.30
N VAL A 26 1.13 -5.06 2.00
CA VAL A 26 1.79 -4.37 3.09
C VAL A 26 1.04 -4.66 4.39
N SER A 27 1.79 -5.03 5.42
CA SER A 27 1.30 -5.12 6.79
C SER A 27 1.75 -3.88 7.56
N LEU A 28 0.79 -3.23 8.20
CA LEU A 28 0.99 -2.05 9.04
C LEU A 28 1.04 -2.45 10.53
N LYS A 29 1.67 -1.61 11.36
CA LYS A 29 1.88 -1.84 12.80
C LYS A 29 0.59 -2.01 13.60
N ASP A 30 -0.49 -1.39 13.15
CA ASP A 30 -1.84 -1.51 13.70
C ASP A 30 -2.55 -2.82 13.28
N ARG A 31 -1.79 -3.80 12.77
CA ARG A 31 -2.24 -5.09 12.21
C ARG A 31 -3.06 -4.94 10.93
N ASN A 32 -3.11 -3.74 10.37
CA ASN A 32 -3.85 -3.50 9.16
C ASN A 32 -3.11 -4.02 7.94
N LYS A 33 -3.86 -4.54 6.98
CA LYS A 33 -3.31 -5.00 5.70
C LYS A 33 -3.89 -4.19 4.55
N CYS A 34 -3.01 -3.70 3.69
CA CYS A 34 -3.37 -3.06 2.44
C CYS A 34 -2.57 -3.66 1.28
N ARG A 35 -3.12 -3.52 0.09
CA ARG A 35 -2.49 -3.87 -1.17
C ARG A 35 -2.20 -2.57 -1.91
N LEU A 36 -0.94 -2.37 -2.27
CA LEU A 36 -0.50 -1.29 -3.12
C LEU A 36 -0.35 -1.82 -4.54
N PHE A 37 -0.81 -1.02 -5.49
CA PHE A 37 -0.58 -1.25 -6.91
C PHE A 37 0.51 -0.29 -7.36
N PHE A 38 1.52 -0.84 -8.01
CA PHE A 38 2.63 -0.08 -8.56
C PHE A 38 2.73 -0.28 -10.05
N GLU A 39 3.14 0.78 -10.71
CA GLU A 39 3.51 0.82 -12.11
C GLU A 39 5.00 1.17 -12.20
N ARG A 40 5.78 0.32 -12.87
CA ARG A 40 7.19 0.56 -13.16
C ARG A 40 7.26 1.58 -14.27
N ASP A 41 7.83 2.73 -13.96
CA ASP A 41 8.14 3.74 -14.95
C ASP A 41 9.22 3.20 -15.91
N ALA A 42 8.95 3.26 -17.22
CA ALA A 42 9.82 2.69 -18.25
C ALA A 42 11.15 3.45 -18.42
N GLU A 43 11.21 4.71 -18.01
CA GLU A 43 12.39 5.57 -18.17
C GLU A 43 13.32 5.50 -16.96
N THR A 44 12.75 5.46 -15.76
CA THR A 44 13.50 5.53 -14.49
C THR A 44 13.60 4.20 -13.75
N GLY A 45 12.75 3.23 -14.08
CA GLY A 45 12.64 1.95 -13.36
C GLY A 45 12.05 2.09 -11.95
N ILE A 46 11.60 3.28 -11.56
CA ILE A 46 11.02 3.56 -10.24
C ILE A 46 9.56 3.09 -10.23
N GLY A 47 9.17 2.36 -9.17
CA GLY A 47 7.79 1.94 -8.97
C GLY A 47 6.93 3.10 -8.48
N ARG A 48 6.03 3.60 -9.33
CA ARG A 48 5.03 4.61 -8.99
C ARG A 48 3.78 3.94 -8.43
N VAL A 49 3.38 4.31 -7.22
CA VAL A 49 2.10 3.86 -6.66
C VAL A 49 0.93 4.47 -7.42
N THR A 50 0.02 3.63 -7.90
CA THR A 50 -1.20 4.05 -8.60
C THR A 50 -2.37 4.07 -7.63
N ASP A 51 -2.61 2.94 -6.98
CA ASP A 51 -3.79 2.68 -6.18
C ASP A 51 -3.47 1.94 -4.86
N LEU A 52 -4.37 2.04 -3.89
CA LEU A 52 -4.28 1.39 -2.60
C LEU A 52 -5.63 0.76 -2.26
N ASN A 53 -5.65 -0.55 -2.08
CA ASN A 53 -6.83 -1.27 -1.59
C ASN A 53 -6.63 -1.79 -0.18
N ARG A 54 -7.65 -1.61 0.67
CA ARG A 54 -7.67 -2.21 2.01
C ARG A 54 -8.09 -3.67 1.90
N LEU A 55 -7.39 -4.56 2.60
CA LEU A 55 -7.65 -6.01 2.54
C LEU A 55 -8.50 -6.52 3.71
N MET A 56 -8.93 -5.64 4.60
CA MET A 56 -9.58 -6.03 5.86
C MET A 56 -11.10 -5.91 5.80
N LYS A 57 -11.73 -6.68 6.67
CA LYS A 57 -13.17 -6.64 6.92
C LYS A 57 -13.54 -5.82 8.17
N GLU A 58 -12.54 -5.20 8.80
CA GLU A 58 -12.71 -4.41 10.03
C GLU A 58 -12.89 -2.90 9.72
N PRO A 59 -13.67 -2.18 10.54
CA PRO A 59 -13.86 -0.75 10.39
C PRO A 59 -12.53 0.01 10.32
N CYS A 60 -12.48 1.08 9.52
CA CYS A 60 -11.26 1.88 9.36
C CYS A 60 -10.71 2.41 10.69
N PRO A 61 -9.40 2.31 10.96
CA PRO A 61 -8.80 2.92 12.16
C PRO A 61 -8.98 4.45 12.20
N ILE A 62 -9.17 5.08 11.03
CA ILE A 62 -9.30 6.53 10.88
C ILE A 62 -10.74 6.98 11.16
N CYS A 63 -11.72 6.44 10.42
CA CYS A 63 -13.11 6.90 10.50
C CYS A 63 -14.03 6.04 11.38
N ARG A 64 -13.66 4.78 11.65
CA ARG A 64 -14.42 3.78 12.42
C ARG A 64 -15.85 3.52 11.95
N LYS A 65 -16.23 3.99 10.76
CA LYS A 65 -17.59 3.87 10.21
C LYS A 65 -17.72 2.74 9.20
N ASP A 66 -16.76 2.63 8.30
CA ASP A 66 -16.84 1.71 7.16
C ASP A 66 -15.48 1.05 6.89
N TYR A 67 -15.52 -0.23 6.53
CA TYR A 67 -14.35 -0.99 6.09
C TYR A 67 -14.02 -0.73 4.60
N LEU A 68 -14.98 -0.23 3.80
CA LEU A 68 -14.82 0.16 2.39
C LEU A 68 -14.48 1.65 2.18
N CYS A 69 -14.18 2.40 3.24
CA CYS A 69 -13.81 3.80 3.07
C CYS A 69 -12.38 3.98 2.52
N ASN A 70 -12.19 5.07 1.77
CA ASN A 70 -10.92 5.48 1.16
C ASN A 70 -10.07 6.36 2.09
N CYS A 71 -10.29 6.30 3.41
CA CYS A 71 -9.54 7.16 4.34
C CYS A 71 -8.03 6.90 4.34
N LEU A 72 -7.60 5.71 3.89
CA LEU A 72 -6.19 5.33 3.84
C LEU A 72 -5.47 5.87 2.58
N ASP A 73 -6.20 6.29 1.54
CA ASP A 73 -5.64 6.79 0.27
C ASP A 73 -4.73 8.00 0.45
N ARG A 74 -5.08 8.90 1.37
CA ARG A 74 -4.26 10.08 1.68
C ARG A 74 -2.85 9.72 2.16
N TYR A 75 -2.64 8.50 2.63
CA TYR A 75 -1.36 7.99 3.10
C TYR A 75 -0.68 7.07 2.09
N LYS A 76 -1.25 6.86 0.89
CA LYS A 76 -0.74 5.89 -0.08
C LYS A 76 0.72 6.12 -0.45
N HIS A 77 1.12 7.38 -0.63
CA HIS A 77 2.50 7.75 -0.96
C HIS A 77 3.45 7.44 0.19
N SER A 78 3.09 7.83 1.42
CA SER A 78 3.88 7.54 2.61
C SER A 78 4.03 6.03 2.86
N ILE A 79 2.97 5.25 2.65
CA ILE A 79 3.01 3.79 2.82
C ILE A 79 3.85 3.16 1.70
N ALA A 80 3.72 3.66 0.47
CA ALA A 80 4.50 3.19 -0.67
C ALA A 80 6.00 3.42 -0.49
N ASP A 81 6.41 4.61 -0.08
CA ASP A 81 7.83 4.94 0.17
C ASP A 81 8.44 4.04 1.26
N GLN A 82 7.69 3.82 2.34
CA GLN A 82 8.11 2.87 3.38
C GLN A 82 8.17 1.44 2.84
N ALA A 83 7.14 0.98 2.13
CA ALA A 83 7.07 -0.38 1.60
C ALA A 83 8.20 -0.70 0.63
N LEU A 84 8.59 0.24 -0.24
CA LEU A 84 9.72 0.08 -1.16
C LEU A 84 11.05 -0.15 -0.42
N THR A 85 11.19 0.31 0.83
CA THR A 85 12.39 0.07 1.64
C THR A 85 12.47 -1.37 2.17
N PHE A 86 11.32 -2.05 2.32
CA PHE A 86 11.25 -3.45 2.76
C PHE A 86 11.41 -4.45 1.62
N ILE A 87 11.14 -4.01 0.39
CA ILE A 87 11.23 -4.83 -0.82
C ILE A 87 12.65 -4.68 -1.38
N LYS A 88 13.47 -5.72 -1.23
CA LYS A 88 14.83 -5.79 -1.78
C LYS A 88 14.84 -6.44 -3.17
#